data_AF-A0A202E135-F1
#
_entry.id   AF-A0A202E135-F1
#
_cell.length_a   1.000
_cell.length_b   1.000
_cell.length_c   1.000
_cell.angle_alpha   90.00
_cell.angle_beta   90.00
_cell.angle_gamma   90.00
#
_symmetry.space_group_name_H-M   'P 1'
#
loop_
_entity.id
_entity.type
_entity.pdbx_description
1 polymer ?
#
loop_
_entity_poly.entity_id
_entity_poly.type
_entity_poly.pdbx_seq_one_letter_code
_entity_poly.pdbx_strand_id
1 'polypeptide(L)' 'MVKCVDDNVGKVMASLAKAGLVENTILVFTSDHGDMRGEHGGQNKGNPLEASAKVPLSFSSQDM' A
#
# COMPACT_ATOMS: atom_id res chain seq x y z
N MET A 1 -11.04 -3.78 5.28
CA MET A 1 -9.92 -4.34 4.49
C MET A 1 -8.58 -3.75 4.89
N VAL A 2 -8.43 -2.42 5.05
CA VAL A 2 -7.15 -1.77 5.39
C VAL A 2 -6.40 -2.44 6.56
N LYS A 3 -7.06 -2.65 7.72
CA LYS A 3 -6.44 -3.33 8.86
C LYS A 3 -5.93 -4.74 8.55
N CYS A 4 -6.68 -5.52 7.75
CA CYS A 4 -6.26 -6.87 7.36
C CYS A 4 -5.00 -6.82 6.48
N VAL A 5 -4.90 -5.82 5.60
CA VAL A 5 -3.68 -5.60 4.79
C VAL A 5 -2.52 -5.23 5.70
N ASP A 6 -2.70 -4.29 6.63
CA ASP A 6 -1.69 -3.87 7.61
C ASP A 6 -1.17 -5.05 8.45
N ASP A 7 -2.08 -5.85 9.02
CA ASP A 7 -1.73 -7.04 9.82
C ASP A 7 -0.93 -8.06 8.97
N ASN A 8 -1.19 -8.18 7.66
CA ASN A 8 -0.44 -9.08 6.77
C ASN A 8 0.89 -8.49 6.29
N VAL A 9 0.99 -7.18 6.08
CA VAL A 9 2.29 -6.50 5.86
C VAL A 9 3.23 -6.79 7.03
N GLY A 10 2.72 -6.71 8.26
CA GLY A 10 3.48 -7.10 9.46
C GLY A 10 4.02 -8.53 9.42
N LYS A 11 3.24 -9.50 8.90
CA LYS A 11 3.69 -10.90 8.76
C LYS A 11 4.79 -11.06 7.71
N VAL A 12 4.68 -10.35 6.59
CA VAL A 12 5.71 -10.36 5.53
C VAL A 12 7.02 -9.79 6.09
N MET A 13 6.95 -8.64 6.78
CA MET A 13 8.12 -8.01 7.41
C MET A 13 8.77 -8.92 8.46
N ALA A 14 7.98 -9.57 9.33
CA ALA A 14 8.48 -10.53 10.29
C ALA A 14 9.19 -11.73 9.62
N SER A 15 8.70 -12.16 8.46
CA SER A 15 9.32 -13.25 7.70
C SER A 15 10.65 -12.83 7.08
N LEU A 16 10.74 -11.62 6.52
CA LEU A 16 11.99 -11.04 6.01
C LEU A 16 13.03 -10.88 7.12
N ALA A 17 12.61 -10.41 8.31
CA ALA A 17 13.48 -10.26 9.47
C ALA A 17 14.03 -11.62 9.93
N LYS A 18 13.18 -12.64 10.03
CA LYS A 18 13.61 -14.00 10.38
C LYS A 18 14.59 -14.60 9.37
N ALA A 19 14.45 -14.24 8.09
CA ALA A 19 15.35 -14.68 7.03
C ALA A 19 16.65 -13.87 6.93
N GLY A 20 16.80 -12.77 7.68
CA GLY A 20 17.94 -11.87 7.57
C GLY A 20 18.01 -11.09 6.25
N LEU A 21 16.86 -10.89 5.59
CA LEU A 21 16.79 -10.30 4.25
C LEU A 21 16.35 -8.82 4.24
N VAL A 22 15.99 -8.25 5.39
CA VAL A 22 15.44 -6.89 5.50
C VAL A 22 16.36 -5.85 4.85
N GLU A 23 17.65 -5.91 5.15
CA GLU A 23 18.63 -4.92 4.68
C GLU A 23 18.84 -4.96 3.16
N ASN A 24 18.64 -6.12 2.52
CA ASN A 24 18.78 -6.30 1.08
C ASN A 24 17.43 -6.39 0.35
N THR A 25 16.38 -5.77 0.92
CA THR A 25 15.04 -5.75 0.33
C THR A 25 14.52 -4.32 0.24
N ILE A 26 14.14 -3.90 -0.96
CA ILE A 26 13.38 -2.65 -1.14
C ILE A 26 11.90 -2.94 -0.89
N LEU A 27 11.29 -2.20 0.02
CA LEU A 27 9.86 -2.23 0.27
C LEU A 27 9.17 -1.11 -0.51
N VAL A 28 8.18 -1.48 -1.32
CA VAL A 28 7.30 -0.53 -2.02
C VAL A 28 5.85 -0.82 -1.62
N PHE A 29 5.16 0.20 -1.13
CA PHE A 29 3.72 0.12 -0.83
C PHE A 29 2.96 1.14 -1.68
N THR A 30 1.92 0.67 -2.37
CA THR A 30 1.08 1.49 -3.25
C THR A 30 -0.31 0.89 -3.44
N SER A 31 -1.17 1.58 -4.17
CA SER A 31 -2.46 1.08 -4.67
C SER A 31 -2.55 1.30 -6.19
N ASP A 32 -3.42 0.56 -6.87
CA ASP A 32 -3.71 0.73 -8.30
C ASP A 32 -4.70 1.87 -8.56
N HIS A 33 -5.62 2.09 -7.62
CA HIS A 33 -6.56 3.21 -7.60
C HIS A 33 -7.09 3.45 -6.17
N GLY A 34 -7.86 4.51 -5.99
CA GLY A 34 -8.68 4.77 -4.80
C GLY A 34 -10.15 4.37 -4.99
N ASP A 35 -11.01 4.78 -4.07
CA ASP A 35 -12.46 4.55 -4.14
C ASP A 35 -13.17 5.86 -3.79
N MET A 36 -14.12 6.25 -4.63
CA MET A 36 -14.94 7.45 -4.47
C MET A 36 -15.73 7.44 -3.15
N ARG A 37 -16.19 6.26 -2.69
CA ARG A 37 -16.93 6.09 -1.43
C ARG A 37 -18.03 7.15 -1.16
N GLY A 38 -18.75 7.58 -2.20
CA GLY A 38 -19.82 8.57 -2.12
C GLY A 38 -19.41 10.02 -2.41
N GLU A 39 -18.12 10.32 -2.53
CA GLU A 39 -17.63 11.63 -2.92
C GLU A 39 -18.15 12.00 -4.32
N HIS A 40 -18.60 13.25 -4.48
CA HIS A 40 -19.27 13.72 -5.70
C HIS A 40 -20.47 12.84 -6.14
N GLY A 41 -21.09 12.09 -5.22
CA GLY A 41 -22.17 11.14 -5.52
C GLY A 41 -21.70 9.87 -6.26
N GLY A 42 -20.38 9.69 -6.43
CA GLY A 42 -19.78 8.55 -7.12
C GLY A 42 -19.51 7.37 -6.19
N GLN A 43 -19.39 6.18 -6.77
CA GLN A 43 -18.96 4.95 -6.07
C GLN A 43 -17.84 4.29 -6.87
N ASN A 44 -17.00 3.49 -6.20
CA ASN A 44 -15.90 2.75 -6.81
C ASN A 44 -14.87 3.70 -7.49
N LYS A 45 -14.44 3.36 -8.70
CA LYS A 45 -13.33 3.98 -9.43
C LYS A 45 -13.71 4.24 -10.88
N GLY A 46 -12.80 4.85 -11.64
CA GLY A 46 -12.92 4.99 -13.10
C GLY A 46 -13.15 6.42 -13.57
N ASN A 47 -12.87 7.39 -12.72
CA ASN A 47 -12.87 8.80 -13.06
C ASN A 47 -11.55 9.44 -12.56
N PRO A 48 -11.18 10.62 -13.07
CA PRO A 48 -9.91 11.27 -12.74
C PRO A 48 -9.96 12.08 -11.42
N LEU A 49 -11.02 11.96 -10.62
CA LEU A 49 -11.13 12.67 -9.35
C LEU A 49 -10.18 12.06 -8.32
N GLU A 50 -9.71 12.89 -7.39
CA GLU A 50 -8.67 12.53 -6.41
C GLU A 50 -8.99 11.21 -5.67
N ALA A 51 -10.22 11.05 -5.19
CA ALA A 51 -10.62 9.84 -4.45
C ALA A 51 -10.50 8.55 -5.28
N SER A 52 -10.61 8.61 -6.60
CA SER A 52 -10.44 7.47 -7.51
C SER A 52 -9.01 7.34 -8.05
N ALA A 53 -8.37 8.47 -8.39
CA ALA A 53 -7.11 8.46 -9.15
C ALA A 53 -5.85 8.58 -8.28
N LYS A 54 -5.93 9.22 -7.11
CA LYS A 54 -4.77 9.40 -6.23
C LYS A 54 -4.56 8.18 -5.35
N VAL A 55 -3.31 7.74 -5.29
CA VAL A 55 -2.90 6.55 -4.54
C VAL A 55 -1.77 6.87 -3.57
N PRO A 56 -1.67 6.16 -2.43
CA PRO A 56 -0.48 6.24 -1.60
C PRO A 56 0.70 5.66 -2.37
N LEU A 57 1.89 6.22 -2.17
CA LEU A 57 3.14 5.65 -2.67
C LEU A 57 4.21 5.83 -1.60
N SER A 58 4.81 4.74 -1.15
CA SER A 58 5.86 4.75 -0.13
C SER A 58 6.97 3.79 -0.50
N PHE A 59 8.20 4.22 -0.27
CA PHE A 59 9.42 3.47 -0.51
C PHE A 59 10.22 3.41 0.79
N SER A 60 10.81 2.25 1.07
CA SER A 60 11.78 2.08 2.13
C SER A 60 12.86 1.12 1.65
N SER A 61 14.11 1.52 1.87
CA SER A 61 15.29 0.69 1.75
C SER A 61 16.17 1.00 2.95
N GLN A 62 16.85 0.00 3.47
CA GLN A 62 17.98 0.24 4.36
C GLN A 62 19.21 0.46 3.47
N ASP A 63 20.14 1.31 3.92
CA ASP A 63 21.41 1.51 3.20
C ASP A 63 22.17 0.19 3.15
N MET A 64 22.64 -0.19 1.95
CA MET A 64 23.39 -1.42 1.67
C MET A 64 24.83 -1.36 2.17
#